data_AF-A0A958ZNK0-F1
#
_entry.id   AF-A0A958ZNK0-F1
#
_cell.length_a   1.000
_cell.length_b   1.000
_cell.length_c   1.000
_cell.angle_alpha   90.00
_cell.angle_beta   90.00
_cell.angle_gamma   90.00
#
_symmetry.space_group_name_H-M   'P 1'
#
loop_
_entity.id
_entity.type
_entity.pdbx_description
1 polymer ?
#
loop_
_entity_poly.entity_id
_entity_poly.type
_entity_poly.pdbx_seq_one_letter_code
_entity_poly.pdbx_strand_id
1 'polypeptide(L)' 'MYSKTEAAYKILKESKKPLHVADIIKIALEKKLIKTKGKTPESTLAVDLLLENRRRTEKGAKLRFVKVGSGTWGLTEWK' A
#
# COMPACT_ATOMS: atom_id res chain seq x y z
N MET A 1 6.38 12.86 -7.28
CA MET A 1 6.77 11.48 -6.96
C MET A 1 5.94 11.05 -5.78
N TYR A 2 5.21 9.92 -5.87
CA TYR A 2 4.26 9.52 -4.83
C TYR A 2 4.98 8.87 -3.63
N SER A 3 4.37 8.95 -2.45
CA SER A 3 4.74 8.09 -1.32
C SER A 3 4.46 6.62 -1.67
N LYS A 4 5.19 5.68 -1.03
CA LYS A 4 4.95 4.23 -1.17
C LYS A 4 3.49 3.86 -0.85
N THR A 5 2.90 4.48 0.18
CA THR A 5 1.51 4.26 0.58
C THR A 5 0.51 4.86 -0.42
N GLU A 6 0.81 6.00 -1.03
CA GLU A 6 -0.05 6.61 -2.07
C GLU A 6 -0.03 5.82 -3.37
N ALA A 7 1.14 5.35 -3.79
CA ALA A 7 1.26 4.47 -4.95
C ALA A 7 0.49 3.17 -4.71
N ALA A 8 0.60 2.57 -3.52
CA ALA A 8 -0.16 1.39 -3.14
C ALA A 8 -1.67 1.64 -3.19
N TYR A 9 -2.15 2.77 -2.65
CA TYR A 9 -3.55 3.14 -2.73
C TYR A 9 -4.04 3.24 -4.18
N LYS A 10 -3.29 3.93 -5.04
CA LYS A 10 -3.64 4.09 -6.46
C LYS A 10 -3.71 2.75 -7.19
N ILE A 11 -2.72 1.88 -6.98
CA ILE A 11 -2.65 0.57 -7.64
C ILE A 11 -3.77 -0.35 -7.17
N LEU A 12 -4.04 -0.40 -5.87
CA LEU A 12 -5.15 -1.17 -5.34
C LEU A 12 -6.47 -0.66 -5.92
N LYS A 13 -6.68 0.66 -5.92
CA LYS A 13 -7.89 1.29 -6.46
C LYS A 13 -8.10 1.01 -7.95
N GLU A 14 -7.05 1.08 -8.75
CA GLU A 14 -7.09 0.71 -10.17
C GLU A 14 -7.34 -0.79 -10.38
N SER A 15 -6.76 -1.64 -9.52
CA SER A 15 -6.89 -3.09 -9.62
C SER A 15 -8.22 -3.62 -9.13
N LYS A 16 -8.94 -2.86 -8.28
CA LYS A 16 -10.22 -3.23 -7.64
C LYS A 16 -10.20 -4.59 -6.94
N LYS A 17 -9.02 -5.07 -6.54
CA LYS A 17 -8.81 -6.36 -5.88
C LYS A 17 -7.65 -6.27 -4.89
N PRO A 18 -7.67 -7.08 -3.81
CA PRO A 18 -6.52 -7.18 -2.92
C PRO A 18 -5.29 -7.67 -3.68
N LEU A 19 -4.13 -7.07 -3.39
CA LEU A 19 -2.86 -7.44 -4.01
C LEU A 19 -1.79 -7.69 -2.97
N HIS A 20 -0.83 -8.55 -3.30
CA HIS A 20 0.34 -8.77 -2.49
C HIS A 20 1.27 -7.55 -2.57
N VAL A 21 1.97 -7.22 -1.47
CA VAL A 21 2.92 -6.09 -1.44
C VAL A 21 3.98 -6.14 -2.54
N ALA A 22 4.37 -7.35 -2.95
CA ALA A 22 5.29 -7.56 -4.06
C ALA A 22 4.72 -7.09 -5.40
N ASP A 23 3.47 -7.45 -5.70
CA ASP A 23 2.80 -7.02 -6.93
C ASP A 23 2.58 -5.51 -6.93
N ILE A 24 2.21 -4.94 -5.78
CA ILE A 24 2.02 -3.50 -5.64
C ILE A 24 3.33 -2.75 -5.93
N ILE A 25 4.46 -3.20 -5.37
CA ILE A 25 5.76 -2.58 -5.65
C ILE A 25 6.14 -2.74 -7.12
N LYS A 26 5.96 -3.94 -7.68
CA LYS A 26 6.27 -4.20 -9.09
C LYS A 26 5.51 -3.25 -10.01
N ILE A 27 4.19 -3.15 -9.84
CA ILE A 27 3.35 -2.22 -10.61
C ILE A 27 3.75 -0.76 -10.34
N ALA A 28 4.11 -0.41 -9.10
CA ALA A 28 4.53 0.96 -8.77
C ALA A 28 5.84 1.36 -9.45
N LEU A 29 6.77 0.42 -9.60
CA LEU A 29 8.03 0.62 -10.32
C LEU A 29 7.80 0.67 -11.84
N GLU A 30 6.98 -0.24 -12.38
CA GLU A 30 6.59 -0.25 -13.80
C GLU A 30 5.90 1.05 -14.22
N LYS A 31 4.97 1.55 -13.38
CA LYS A 31 4.28 2.83 -13.58
C LYS A 31 5.12 4.05 -13.19
N LYS A 32 6.38 3.87 -12.78
CA LYS A 32 7.30 4.93 -12.31
C LYS A 32 6.68 5.84 -11.22
N LEU A 33 5.77 5.29 -10.40
CA LEU A 33 5.08 6.02 -9.33
C LEU A 33 6.01 6.28 -8.14
N ILE A 34 6.90 5.32 -7.87
CA ILE A 34 7.89 5.35 -6.79
C ILE A 34 9.29 5.07 -7.33
N LYS A 35 10.30 5.46 -6.56
CA LYS A 35 11.70 5.10 -6.80
C LYS A 35 12.24 4.48 -5.52
N THR A 36 12.69 3.25 -5.59
CA THR A 36 13.24 2.52 -4.45
C THR A 36 14.75 2.39 -4.64
N LYS A 37 15.52 2.67 -3.57
CA LYS A 37 16.99 2.55 -3.55
C LYS A 37 17.48 1.32 -2.76
N GLY A 38 16.58 0.61 -2.07
CA GLY A 38 16.90 -0.47 -1.13
C GLY A 38 16.60 -1.87 -1.69
N LYS A 39 17.15 -2.90 -1.02
CA LYS A 39 17.08 -4.31 -1.44
C LYS A 39 15.70 -4.97 -1.32
N THR A 40 14.81 -4.51 -0.43
CA THR A 40 13.51 -5.14 -0.15
C THR A 40 12.38 -4.12 0.08
N PRO A 41 11.95 -3.40 -0.97
CA PRO A 41 10.87 -2.43 -0.87
C PRO A 41 9.51 -3.03 -0.48
N GLU A 42 9.27 -4.33 -0.71
CA GLU A 42 8.02 -5.00 -0.35
C GLU A 42 7.82 -5.08 1.16
N SER A 43 8.86 -5.49 1.89
CA SER A 43 8.82 -5.57 3.36
C SER A 43 8.64 -4.20 3.99
N THR A 44 9.30 -3.16 3.44
CA THR A 44 9.10 -1.79 3.90
C THR A 44 7.67 -1.30 3.62
N LEU A 45 7.09 -1.65 2.46
CA LEU A 45 5.73 -1.24 2.13
C LEU A 45 4.71 -1.78 3.14
N ALA A 46 4.83 -3.05 3.56
CA ALA A 46 3.93 -3.62 4.55
C ALA A 46 3.94 -2.84 5.88
N VAL A 47 5.13 -2.42 6.32
CA VAL A 47 5.33 -1.61 7.54
C VAL A 47 4.75 -0.20 7.36
N ASP A 48 4.99 0.42 6.20
CA ASP A 48 4.46 1.76 5.88
C ASP A 48 2.93 1.79 5.83
N LEU A 49 2.30 0.72 5.31
CA LEU A 49 0.84 0.58 5.30
C LEU A 49 0.25 0.51 6.71
N LEU A 50 0.91 -0.24 7.61
CA LEU A 50 0.52 -0.32 9.02
C LEU A 50 0.67 1.03 9.72
N LEU A 51 1.80 1.72 9.50
CA LEU A 51 2.07 3.05 10.07
C LEU A 51 1.06 4.10 9.57
N GLU A 52 0.73 4.10 8.28
CA GLU A 52 -0.28 5.01 7.73
C GLU A 52 -1.66 4.76 8.35
N ASN A 53 -2.04 3.50 8.51
CA ASN A 53 -3.27 3.13 9.21
C ASN A 53 -3.26 3.61 10.67
N ARG A 54 -2.17 3.38 11.41
CA ARG A 54 -2.01 3.87 12.78
C ARG A 54 -2.13 5.39 12.85
N ARG A 55 -1.42 6.11 11.98
CA ARG A 55 -1.45 7.58 11.90
C ARG A 55 -2.86 8.11 11.60
N ARG A 56 -3.65 7.37 10.81
CA ARG A 56 -5.06 7.71 10.54
C ARG A 56 -5.93 7.50 11.77
N THR A 57 -5.79 6.36 12.43
CA THR A 57 -6.53 6.06 13.66
C THR A 57 -6.23 7.08 14.76
N GLU A 58 -4.97 7.47 14.95
CA GLU A 58 -4.56 8.52 15.90
C GLU A 58 -5.20 9.88 15.59
N LYS A 59 -5.55 10.14 14.32
CA LYS A 59 -6.26 11.34 13.88
C LYS A 59 -7.79 11.19 13.88
N GLY A 60 -8.33 10.08 14.40
CA GLY A 60 -9.75 9.77 14.35
C GLY A 60 -10.29 9.49 12.93
N ALA A 61 -9.40 9.29 11.95
CA ALA A 61 -9.77 9.00 10.57
C ALA A 61 -9.93 7.50 10.33
N LYS A 62 -10.79 7.15 9.37
CA LYS A 62 -10.94 5.76 8.93
C LYS A 62 -9.63 5.22 8.36
N LEU A 63 -9.34 3.97 8.70
CA LEU A 63 -8.27 3.16 8.10
C LEU A 63 -8.41 3.21 6.58
N ARG A 64 -7.28 3.32 5.86
CA ARG A 64 -7.27 3.36 4.39
C ARG A 64 -7.05 1.97 3.78
N PHE A 65 -6.28 1.14 4.49
CA PHE A 65 -5.90 -0.19 4.03
C PHE A 65 -6.42 -1.26 5.00
N VAL A 66 -6.66 -2.46 4.49
CA VAL A 66 -7.01 -3.63 5.28
C VAL A 66 -6.12 -4.80 4.87
N LYS A 67 -5.60 -5.54 5.86
CA LYS A 67 -4.84 -6.75 5.60
C LYS A 67 -5.82 -7.90 5.37
N VAL A 68 -5.80 -8.46 4.17
CA VAL A 68 -6.68 -9.57 3.78
C VAL A 68 -6.02 -10.93 4.00
N GLY A 69 -4.68 -10.98 3.97
CA GLY A 69 -3.92 -12.21 4.17
C GLY A 69 -2.43 -11.96 4.44
N SER A 70 -1.61 -13.00 4.35
CA SER A 70 -0.15 -12.86 4.50
C SER A 70 0.41 -12.01 3.36
N GLY A 71 0.90 -10.81 3.69
CA GLY A 71 1.41 -9.84 2.70
C GLY A 71 0.39 -9.26 1.72
N THR A 72 -0.90 -9.62 1.82
CA THR A 72 -1.96 -9.17 0.91
C THR A 72 -2.79 -8.07 1.53
N TRP A 73 -2.94 -6.97 0.79
CA TRP A 73 -3.63 -5.76 1.23
C TRP A 73 -4.76 -5.38 0.29
N GLY A 74 -5.84 -4.88 0.86
CA GLY A 74 -6.97 -4.28 0.14
C GLY A 74 -7.27 -2.89 0.68
N LEU A 75 -8.29 -2.25 0.10
CA LEU A 75 -8.79 -0.97 0.57
C LEU A 75 -10.03 -1.17 1.43
N THR A 76 -10.14 -0.37 2.49
CA THR A 76 -11.31 -0.36 3.37
C THR A 76 -12.55 0.22 2.68
N GLU A 77 -12.37 1.04 1.64
CA GLU A 77 -13.45 1.64 0.85
C GLU A 77 -14.22 0.64 -0.03
N TRP A 78 -13.75 -0.62 -0.13
CA TRP A 78 -14.47 -1.69 -0.83
C TRP A 78 -15.50 -2.40 0.04
N LYS A 79 -15.62 -1.98 1.30
CA LYS A 79 -16.47 -2.60 2.31
C LYS A 79 -17.68 -1.73 2.62
#